data_AF-A0A2D4PEK9-F1
#
_entry.id   AF-A0A2D4PEK9-F1
#
_cell.length_a   1.000
_cell.length_b   1.000
_cell.length_c   1.000
_cell.angle_alpha   90.00
_cell.angle_beta   90.00
_cell.angle_gamma   90.00
#
_symmetry.space_group_name_H-M   'P 1'
#
loop_
_entity.id
_entity.type
_entity.pdbx_description
1 polymer ?
#
loop_
_entity_poly.entity_id
_entity_poly.type
_entity_poly.pdbx_seq_one_letter_code
_entity_poly.pdbx_strand_id
1 'polypeptide(L)'
;YMGGYINEGGAVELKGSVARQISNHELLLTQLLLDNALTDLRPEEIVALLSCTVCQVRTQVEPQLPSVLQKGIEHIRSVAEQIALLQRKCGLKESVEDFVEQYKFGLVEVVYEWARGMPFAEIARLTDVQEGIIVRCIQRLDETCREMRYAARVTGEPTLHAKMEAASNMIKRDIVFAASLYTQ
;
A
#
# COMPACT_ATOMS: atom_id res chain seq x y z
N TYR A 1 -23.85 -11.88 -2.05
CA TYR A 1 -24.08 -10.50 -1.58
C TYR A 1 -22.81 -9.86 -1.01
N MET A 2 -21.74 -9.72 -1.79
CA MET A 2 -20.52 -8.99 -1.38
C MET A 2 -20.04 -7.98 -2.45
N GLY A 3 -20.94 -7.56 -3.34
CA GLY A 3 -20.62 -6.65 -4.44
C GLY A 3 -20.91 -5.18 -4.14
N GLY A 4 -20.73 -4.72 -2.88
CA GLY A 4 -21.09 -3.36 -2.42
C GLY A 4 -20.36 -2.19 -3.09
N TYR A 5 -19.84 -2.38 -4.30
CA TYR A 5 -19.32 -1.36 -5.20
C TYR A 5 -20.44 -0.72 -6.03
N ILE A 6 -21.44 -1.53 -6.43
CA ILE A 6 -22.59 -1.10 -7.22
C ILE A 6 -23.81 -1.89 -6.76
N ASN A 7 -24.96 -1.25 -6.57
CA ASN A 7 -26.20 -1.95 -6.25
C ASN A 7 -26.90 -2.54 -7.48
N GLU A 8 -27.98 -3.29 -7.25
CA GLU A 8 -28.78 -3.94 -8.31
C GLU A 8 -29.36 -2.94 -9.32
N GLY A 9 -29.44 -1.65 -8.97
CA GLY A 9 -29.88 -0.56 -9.85
C GLY A 9 -28.75 0.13 -10.63
N GLY A 10 -27.50 -0.34 -10.53
CA GLY A 10 -26.36 0.27 -11.21
C GLY A 10 -25.82 1.54 -10.53
N ALA A 11 -26.33 1.91 -9.35
CA ALA A 11 -25.83 3.03 -8.57
C ALA A 11 -24.59 2.63 -7.78
N VAL A 12 -23.60 3.53 -7.76
CA VAL A 12 -22.33 3.34 -7.04
C VAL A 12 -22.60 3.36 -5.53
N GLU A 13 -22.19 2.29 -4.87
CA GLU A 13 -22.29 2.12 -3.42
C GLU A 13 -21.03 2.64 -2.71
N LEU A 14 -21.02 2.65 -1.37
CA LEU A 14 -19.90 3.21 -0.59
C LEU A 14 -18.53 2.64 -1.01
N LYS A 15 -18.43 1.33 -1.27
CA LYS A 15 -17.17 0.72 -1.70
C LYS A 15 -16.72 1.22 -3.07
N GLY A 16 -17.65 1.49 -3.98
CA GLY A 16 -17.36 2.01 -5.32
C GLY A 16 -16.96 3.48 -5.29
N SER A 17 -17.54 4.24 -4.37
CA SER A 17 -17.15 5.64 -4.14
C SER A 17 -15.73 5.76 -3.57
N VAL A 18 -15.32 4.81 -2.72
CA VAL A 18 -13.96 4.69 -2.17
C VAL A 18 -12.98 4.22 -3.25
N ALA A 19 -13.30 3.16 -3.98
CA ALA A 19 -12.43 2.60 -5.02
C ALA A 19 -12.12 3.62 -6.12
N ARG A 20 -13.08 4.49 -6.48
CA ARG A 20 -12.85 5.58 -7.46
C ARG A 20 -11.72 6.55 -7.06
N GLN A 21 -11.38 6.60 -5.78
CA GLN A 21 -10.41 7.56 -5.24
C GLN A 21 -9.00 6.97 -5.18
N ILE A 22 -8.84 5.69 -5.50
CA ILE A 22 -7.57 4.97 -5.47
C ILE A 22 -7.20 4.64 -6.91
N SER A 23 -6.04 5.12 -7.36
CA SER A 23 -5.69 5.03 -8.78
C SER A 23 -5.05 3.70 -9.17
N ASN A 24 -4.44 2.98 -8.21
CA ASN A 24 -3.78 1.69 -8.42
C ASN A 24 -4.17 0.69 -7.31
N HIS A 25 -4.46 -0.55 -7.68
CA HIS A 25 -4.82 -1.64 -6.75
C HIS A 25 -5.99 -1.29 -5.83
N GLU A 26 -6.98 -0.59 -6.38
CA GLU A 26 -8.15 -0.04 -5.69
C GLU A 26 -8.96 -1.10 -4.95
N LEU A 27 -9.06 -2.32 -5.49
CA LEU A 27 -9.81 -3.40 -4.85
C LEU A 27 -9.15 -3.82 -3.52
N LEU A 28 -7.84 -4.04 -3.52
CA LEU A 28 -7.11 -4.44 -2.32
C LEU A 28 -7.14 -3.32 -1.27
N LEU A 29 -6.79 -2.10 -1.67
CA LEU A 29 -6.71 -0.95 -0.77
C LEU A 29 -8.08 -0.61 -0.16
N THR A 30 -9.14 -0.66 -0.96
CA THR A 30 -10.52 -0.50 -0.47
C THR A 30 -10.89 -1.60 0.52
N GLN A 31 -10.54 -2.86 0.23
CA GLN A 31 -10.88 -3.97 1.12
C GLN A 31 -10.14 -3.86 2.47
N LEU A 32 -8.83 -3.56 2.46
CA LEU A 32 -8.04 -3.32 3.67
C LEU A 32 -8.60 -2.18 4.52
N LEU A 33 -9.10 -1.11 3.88
CA LEU A 33 -9.72 0.02 4.56
C LEU A 33 -11.05 -0.39 5.21
N LEU A 34 -11.92 -1.09 4.48
CA LEU A 34 -13.26 -1.45 4.97
C LEU A 34 -13.23 -2.52 6.05
N ASP A 35 -12.23 -3.41 6.02
CA ASP A 35 -12.03 -4.43 7.05
C ASP A 35 -11.32 -3.87 8.29
N ASN A 36 -10.99 -2.57 8.31
CA ASN A 36 -10.19 -1.94 9.36
C ASN A 36 -8.84 -2.66 9.60
N ALA A 37 -8.30 -3.32 8.57
CA ALA A 37 -7.10 -4.16 8.67
C ALA A 37 -5.84 -3.39 9.09
N LEU A 38 -5.85 -2.07 8.90
CA LEU A 38 -4.72 -1.18 9.20
C LEU A 38 -4.89 -0.44 10.54
N THR A 39 -6.04 -0.56 11.19
CA THR A 39 -6.42 0.29 12.33
C THR A 39 -5.60 0.02 13.58
N ASP A 40 -5.08 -1.18 13.79
CA ASP A 40 -4.24 -1.51 14.96
C ASP A 40 -2.74 -1.31 14.72
N LEU A 41 -2.33 -1.06 13.48
CA LEU A 41 -0.93 -0.91 13.09
C LEU A 41 -0.40 0.50 13.36
N ARG A 42 0.89 0.62 13.65
CA ARG A 42 1.56 1.92 13.75
C ARG A 42 1.75 2.54 12.36
N PRO A 43 1.85 3.88 12.23
CA PRO A 43 2.00 4.53 10.93
C PRO A 43 3.20 4.02 10.11
N GLU A 44 4.34 3.75 10.76
CA GLU A 44 5.52 3.17 10.12
C GLU A 44 5.30 1.73 9.62
N GLU A 45 4.42 0.96 10.29
CA GLU A 45 4.07 -0.40 9.86
C GLU A 45 3.09 -0.37 8.68
N ILE A 46 2.11 0.55 8.74
CA ILE A 46 1.15 0.76 7.66
C ILE A 46 1.88 1.13 6.37
N VAL A 47 2.76 2.13 6.41
CA VAL A 47 3.45 2.62 5.21
C VAL A 47 4.39 1.54 4.64
N ALA A 48 5.06 0.78 5.51
CA ALA A 48 5.86 -0.36 5.11
C ALA A 48 5.04 -1.43 4.37
N LEU A 49 3.87 -1.81 4.89
CA LEU A 49 3.01 -2.80 4.24
C LEU A 49 2.44 -2.29 2.91
N LEU A 50 2.00 -1.02 2.87
CA LEU A 50 1.46 -0.41 1.65
C LEU A 50 2.51 -0.25 0.54
N SER A 51 3.81 -0.37 0.84
CA SER A 51 4.84 -0.36 -0.21
C SER A 51 4.61 -1.47 -1.26
N CYS A 52 3.90 -2.54 -0.90
CA CYS A 52 3.64 -3.66 -1.82
C CYS A 52 2.74 -3.29 -3.01
N THR A 53 1.97 -2.20 -2.93
CA THR A 53 1.08 -1.74 -4.02
C THR A 53 1.78 -0.80 -4.99
N VAL A 54 3.01 -0.36 -4.70
CA VAL A 54 3.76 0.58 -5.55
C VAL A 54 5.12 0.04 -5.97
N CYS A 55 5.68 -0.89 -5.20
CA CYS A 55 6.89 -1.60 -5.56
C CYS A 55 6.63 -2.52 -6.75
N GLN A 56 7.50 -2.47 -7.76
CA GLN A 56 7.39 -3.29 -8.97
C GLN A 56 8.56 -4.26 -9.14
N VAL A 57 9.51 -4.27 -8.20
CA VAL A 57 10.74 -5.05 -8.30
C VAL A 57 10.72 -6.24 -7.35
N ARG A 58 11.32 -7.35 -7.80
CA ARG A 58 11.68 -8.49 -6.96
C ARG A 58 13.10 -8.23 -6.43
N THR A 59 13.35 -8.56 -5.18
CA THR A 59 14.68 -8.52 -4.54
C THR A 59 15.08 -9.96 -4.22
N GLN A 60 16.37 -10.25 -4.26
CA GLN A 60 16.92 -11.52 -3.75
C GLN A 60 17.34 -11.43 -2.29
N VAL A 61 17.30 -10.24 -1.70
CA VAL A 61 17.64 -10.02 -0.29
C VAL A 61 16.44 -10.41 0.57
N GLU A 62 16.67 -11.30 1.53
CA GLU A 62 15.65 -11.70 2.49
C GLU A 62 15.50 -10.65 3.59
N PRO A 63 14.31 -10.05 3.77
CA PRO A 63 14.15 -8.92 4.66
C PRO A 63 14.08 -9.34 6.14
N GLN A 64 14.64 -8.53 7.02
CA GLN A 64 14.57 -8.72 8.48
C GLN A 64 13.36 -7.97 9.06
N LEU A 65 12.21 -8.64 9.07
CA LEU A 65 10.94 -8.02 9.46
C LEU A 65 10.52 -8.38 10.90
N PRO A 66 10.05 -7.41 11.71
CA PRO A 66 9.30 -7.69 12.92
C PRO A 66 8.06 -8.56 12.66
N SER A 67 7.65 -9.35 13.65
CA SER A 67 6.54 -10.30 13.53
C SER A 67 5.21 -9.65 13.11
N VAL A 68 4.98 -8.39 13.50
CA VAL A 68 3.81 -7.61 13.09
C VAL A 68 3.77 -7.37 11.58
N LEU A 69 4.91 -7.10 10.95
CA LEU A 69 4.99 -6.91 9.50
C LEU A 69 4.85 -8.24 8.75
N GLN A 70 5.43 -9.32 9.28
CA GLN A 70 5.25 -10.66 8.69
C GLN A 70 3.77 -11.04 8.64
N LYS A 71 3.05 -10.88 9.78
CA LYS A 71 1.60 -11.11 9.85
C LYS A 71 0.81 -10.18 8.93
N GLY A 72 1.23 -8.92 8.81
CA GLY A 72 0.62 -7.96 7.89
C GLY A 72 0.75 -8.40 6.42
N ILE A 73 1.92 -8.90 6.02
CA ILE A 73 2.15 -9.45 4.68
C ILE A 73 1.26 -10.65 4.42
N GLU A 74 1.19 -11.60 5.36
CA GLU A 74 0.32 -12.78 5.26
C GLU A 74 -1.15 -12.38 5.11
N HIS A 75 -1.59 -11.40 5.89
CA HIS A 75 -2.95 -10.90 5.83
C HIS A 75 -3.25 -10.25 4.47
N ILE A 76 -2.36 -9.37 3.97
CA ILE A 76 -2.55 -8.73 2.65
C ILE A 76 -2.61 -9.79 1.54
N ARG A 77 -1.76 -10.81 1.58
CA ARG A 77 -1.82 -11.92 0.61
C ARG A 77 -3.15 -12.66 0.69
N SER A 78 -3.62 -12.98 1.90
CA SER A 78 -4.91 -13.63 2.09
C SER A 78 -6.07 -12.79 1.53
N VAL A 79 -6.04 -11.46 1.70
CA VAL A 79 -7.07 -10.57 1.13
C VAL A 79 -6.98 -10.55 -0.39
N ALA A 80 -5.77 -10.46 -0.96
CA ALA A 80 -5.55 -10.52 -2.41
C ALA A 80 -6.07 -11.84 -3.01
N GLU A 81 -5.80 -12.98 -2.37
CA GLU A 81 -6.30 -14.30 -2.77
C GLU A 81 -7.83 -14.35 -2.76
N GLN A 82 -8.47 -13.81 -1.71
CA GLN A 82 -9.93 -13.75 -1.61
C GLN A 82 -10.54 -12.91 -2.73
N ILE A 83 -9.93 -11.75 -3.04
CA ILE A 83 -10.36 -10.90 -4.16
C ILE A 83 -10.23 -11.66 -5.48
N ALA A 84 -9.09 -12.29 -5.73
CA ALA A 84 -8.84 -13.02 -6.97
C ALA A 84 -9.80 -14.21 -7.16
N LEU A 85 -10.08 -14.96 -6.08
CA LEU A 85 -11.06 -16.05 -6.09
C LEU A 85 -12.46 -15.54 -6.43
N LEU A 86 -12.85 -14.38 -5.92
CA LEU A 86 -14.13 -13.75 -6.24
C LEU A 86 -14.17 -13.28 -7.70
N GLN A 87 -13.10 -12.65 -8.19
CA GLN A 87 -12.97 -12.23 -9.59
C GLN A 87 -13.15 -13.41 -10.55
N ARG A 88 -12.53 -14.56 -10.25
CA ARG A 88 -12.69 -15.79 -11.04
C ARG A 88 -14.12 -16.33 -11.02
N LYS A 89 -14.78 -16.32 -9.84
CA LYS A 89 -16.21 -16.70 -9.73
C LYS A 89 -17.12 -15.80 -10.57
N CYS A 90 -16.71 -14.55 -10.80
CA CYS A 90 -17.40 -13.60 -11.66
C CYS A 90 -17.00 -13.69 -13.15
N GLY A 91 -16.16 -14.64 -13.54
CA GLY A 91 -15.80 -14.90 -14.94
C GLY A 91 -14.54 -14.16 -15.45
N LEU A 92 -13.78 -13.51 -14.58
CA LEU A 92 -12.47 -12.94 -14.94
C LEU A 92 -11.44 -14.07 -15.14
N LYS A 93 -10.57 -13.90 -16.14
CA LYS A 93 -9.65 -14.94 -16.61
C LYS A 93 -8.30 -14.99 -15.90
N GLU A 94 -7.92 -13.92 -15.20
CA GLU A 94 -6.69 -13.86 -14.43
C GLU A 94 -6.63 -15.00 -13.41
N SER A 95 -5.43 -15.56 -13.20
CA SER A 95 -5.24 -16.59 -12.18
C SER A 95 -5.14 -15.97 -10.78
N VAL A 96 -5.36 -16.78 -9.74
CA VAL A 96 -5.20 -16.28 -8.35
C VAL A 96 -3.74 -15.90 -8.13
N GLU A 97 -2.85 -16.72 -8.66
CA GLU A 97 -1.41 -16.57 -8.59
C GLU A 97 -0.97 -15.25 -9.26
N ASP A 98 -1.42 -14.98 -10.49
CA ASP A 98 -1.07 -13.75 -11.22
C ASP A 98 -1.55 -12.49 -10.47
N PHE A 99 -2.78 -12.52 -9.93
CA PHE A 99 -3.34 -11.40 -9.18
C PHE A 99 -2.55 -11.11 -7.90
N VAL A 100 -2.25 -12.15 -7.11
CA VAL A 100 -1.47 -12.01 -5.87
C VAL A 100 -0.04 -11.59 -6.18
N GLU A 101 0.53 -12.06 -7.28
CA GLU A 101 1.87 -11.67 -7.72
C GLU A 101 1.98 -10.18 -8.06
N GLN A 102 0.89 -9.45 -8.28
CA GLN A 102 0.98 -7.99 -8.51
C GLN A 102 1.57 -7.25 -7.30
N TYR A 103 1.46 -7.81 -6.09
CA TYR A 103 1.92 -7.17 -4.85
C TYR A 103 3.34 -7.58 -4.47
N LYS A 104 4.28 -6.63 -4.50
CA LYS A 104 5.72 -6.90 -4.27
C LYS A 104 6.20 -6.42 -2.91
N PHE A 105 6.48 -7.36 -2.02
CA PHE A 105 6.89 -7.08 -0.64
C PHE A 105 8.41 -6.81 -0.46
N GLY A 106 9.17 -6.68 -1.55
CA GLY A 106 10.63 -6.60 -1.52
C GLY A 106 11.21 -5.35 -0.88
N LEU A 107 10.42 -4.28 -0.70
CA LEU A 107 10.87 -3.03 -0.09
C LEU A 107 10.23 -2.76 1.28
N VAL A 108 9.53 -3.74 1.87
CA VAL A 108 8.83 -3.55 3.15
C VAL A 108 9.81 -3.14 4.26
N GLU A 109 10.96 -3.82 4.38
CA GLU A 109 11.99 -3.48 5.37
C GLU A 109 12.59 -2.09 5.13
N VAL A 110 12.95 -1.81 3.87
CA VAL A 110 13.53 -0.52 3.45
C VAL A 110 12.61 0.63 3.84
N VAL A 111 11.31 0.51 3.54
CA VAL A 111 10.32 1.54 3.86
C VAL A 111 10.06 1.62 5.36
N TYR A 112 10.07 0.49 6.07
CA TYR A 112 9.90 0.46 7.53
C TYR A 112 11.03 1.23 8.23
N GLU A 113 12.28 0.95 7.91
CA GLU A 113 13.42 1.63 8.50
C GLU A 113 13.53 3.09 8.04
N TRP A 114 13.12 3.38 6.79
CA TRP A 114 12.99 4.76 6.31
C TRP A 114 12.00 5.56 7.15
N ALA A 115 10.81 5.03 7.41
CA ALA A 115 9.78 5.69 8.21
C ALA A 115 10.21 5.88 9.68
N ARG A 116 11.13 5.04 10.16
CA ARG A 116 11.74 5.13 11.50
C ARG A 116 12.95 6.07 11.58
N GLY A 117 13.30 6.71 10.48
CA GLY A 117 14.34 7.76 10.43
C GLY A 117 15.74 7.28 10.04
N MET A 118 15.92 6.03 9.62
CA MET A 118 17.23 5.52 9.19
C MET A 118 17.74 6.25 7.93
N PRO A 119 18.96 6.81 7.90
CA PRO A 119 19.47 7.57 6.75
C PRO A 119 19.36 6.83 5.40
N PHE A 120 19.20 7.57 4.30
CA PHE A 120 19.01 6.97 2.97
C PHE A 120 20.15 6.01 2.58
N ALA A 121 21.39 6.40 2.89
CA ALA A 121 22.58 5.59 2.62
C ALA A 121 22.60 4.26 3.41
N GLU A 122 21.90 4.16 4.53
CA GLU A 122 21.79 2.94 5.32
C GLU A 122 20.67 2.04 4.80
N ILE A 123 19.47 2.59 4.53
CA ILE A 123 18.37 1.79 3.95
C ILE A 123 18.71 1.26 2.55
N ALA A 124 19.52 1.98 1.77
CA ALA A 124 19.99 1.54 0.45
C ALA A 124 20.90 0.30 0.52
N ARG A 125 21.48 0.01 1.70
CA ARG A 125 22.31 -1.19 1.93
C ARG A 125 21.49 -2.41 2.37
N LEU A 126 20.22 -2.23 2.72
CA LEU A 126 19.32 -3.32 3.14
C LEU A 126 18.79 -4.12 1.94
N THR A 127 19.05 -3.68 0.70
CA THR A 127 18.49 -4.30 -0.50
C THR A 127 19.46 -4.21 -1.66
N ASP A 128 19.29 -5.10 -2.64
CA ASP A 128 19.97 -5.07 -3.95
C ASP A 128 19.25 -4.16 -4.97
N VAL A 129 18.12 -3.55 -4.58
CA VAL A 129 17.35 -2.64 -5.44
C VAL A 129 18.07 -1.31 -5.62
N GLN A 130 18.09 -0.82 -6.87
CA GLN A 130 18.69 0.47 -7.21
C GLN A 130 18.03 1.65 -6.48
N GLU A 131 18.84 2.58 -5.97
CA GLU A 131 18.40 3.74 -5.19
C GLU A 131 17.30 4.56 -5.88
N GLY A 132 17.39 4.79 -7.19
CA GLY A 132 16.36 5.52 -7.94
C GLY A 132 14.98 4.83 -7.94
N ILE A 133 14.96 3.50 -7.83
CA ILE A 133 13.72 2.73 -7.70
C ILE A 133 13.17 2.89 -6.27
N ILE A 134 14.03 2.88 -5.25
CA ILE A 134 13.65 3.14 -3.86
C ILE A 134 13.00 4.53 -3.74
N VAL A 135 13.65 5.56 -4.28
CA VAL A 135 13.12 6.95 -4.28
C VAL A 135 11.74 7.00 -4.94
N ARG A 136 11.58 6.41 -6.13
CA ARG A 136 10.30 6.38 -6.85
C ARG A 136 9.22 5.62 -6.07
N CYS A 137 9.59 4.51 -5.43
CA CYS A 137 8.68 3.73 -4.58
C CYS A 137 8.13 4.59 -3.44
N ILE A 138 9.01 5.31 -2.73
CA ILE A 138 8.60 6.16 -1.60
C ILE A 138 7.74 7.35 -2.08
N GLN A 139 8.08 7.97 -3.21
CA GLN A 139 7.27 9.06 -3.79
C GLN A 139 5.85 8.60 -4.16
N ARG A 140 5.72 7.44 -4.83
CA ARG A 140 4.41 6.86 -5.16
C ARG A 140 3.64 6.43 -3.91
N LEU A 141 4.35 5.95 -2.89
CA LEU A 141 3.74 5.56 -1.62
C LEU A 141 3.12 6.75 -0.89
N ASP A 142 3.70 7.95 -1.00
CA ASP A 142 3.08 9.17 -0.49
C ASP A 142 1.74 9.46 -1.19
N GLU A 143 1.67 9.29 -2.51
CA GLU A 143 0.42 9.43 -3.26
C GLU A 143 -0.63 8.43 -2.74
N THR A 144 -0.27 7.16 -2.57
CA THR A 144 -1.15 6.13 -1.98
C THR A 144 -1.62 6.50 -0.57
N CYS A 145 -0.74 7.07 0.28
CA CYS A 145 -1.14 7.53 1.61
C CYS A 145 -2.17 8.67 1.54
N ARG A 146 -2.05 9.60 0.58
CA ARG A 146 -3.01 10.68 0.37
C ARG A 146 -4.36 10.16 -0.11
N GLU A 147 -4.37 9.20 -1.03
CA GLU A 147 -5.59 8.52 -1.51
C GLU A 147 -6.30 7.79 -0.37
N MET A 148 -5.56 7.00 0.41
CA MET A 148 -6.08 6.28 1.58
C MET A 148 -6.60 7.22 2.67
N ARG A 149 -5.91 8.34 2.92
CA ARG A 149 -6.36 9.38 3.85
C ARG A 149 -7.69 9.99 3.42
N TYR A 150 -7.83 10.28 2.13
CA TYR A 150 -9.06 10.84 1.57
C TYR A 150 -10.20 9.81 1.66
N ALA A 151 -9.95 8.56 1.28
CA ALA A 151 -10.90 7.46 1.42
C ALA A 151 -11.38 7.28 2.87
N ALA A 152 -10.47 7.24 3.84
CA ALA A 152 -10.79 7.13 5.26
C ALA A 152 -11.68 8.28 5.76
N ARG A 153 -11.48 9.49 5.23
CA ARG A 153 -12.35 10.63 5.54
C ARG A 153 -13.78 10.41 5.03
N VAL A 154 -13.92 9.91 3.80
CA VAL A 154 -15.21 9.68 3.16
C VAL A 154 -15.98 8.55 3.84
N THR A 155 -15.30 7.53 4.34
CA THR A 155 -15.93 6.41 5.06
C THR A 155 -16.19 6.68 6.54
N GLY A 156 -15.74 7.81 7.07
CA GLY A 156 -15.91 8.15 8.49
C GLY A 156 -14.95 7.41 9.43
N GLU A 157 -13.74 7.12 8.98
CA GLU A 157 -12.68 6.45 9.75
C GLU A 157 -11.60 7.45 10.21
N PRO A 158 -11.81 8.21 11.30
CA PRO A 158 -10.91 9.28 11.74
C PRO A 158 -9.54 8.77 12.20
N THR A 159 -9.49 7.58 12.82
CA THR A 159 -8.24 6.96 13.26
C THR A 159 -7.34 6.66 12.06
N LEU A 160 -7.90 6.02 11.03
CA LEU A 160 -7.16 5.69 9.83
C LEU A 160 -6.74 6.95 9.07
N HIS A 161 -7.60 7.97 9.01
CA HIS A 161 -7.25 9.27 8.43
C HIS A 161 -5.99 9.88 9.08
N ALA A 162 -5.95 9.94 10.41
CA ALA A 162 -4.81 10.47 11.15
C ALA A 162 -3.54 9.62 10.95
N LYS A 163 -3.68 8.28 10.93
CA LYS A 163 -2.55 7.38 10.69
C LYS A 163 -1.97 7.52 9.29
N MET A 164 -2.81 7.70 8.26
CA MET A 164 -2.34 7.92 6.89
C MET A 164 -1.62 9.27 6.72
N GLU A 165 -2.07 10.31 7.44
CA GLU A 165 -1.34 11.58 7.49
C GLU A 165 0.03 11.42 8.17
N ALA A 166 0.09 10.74 9.31
CA ALA A 166 1.34 10.48 10.01
C ALA A 166 2.31 9.65 9.17
N ALA A 167 1.82 8.57 8.54
CA ALA A 167 2.58 7.72 7.63
C ALA A 167 3.20 8.51 6.46
N SER A 168 2.40 9.35 5.80
CA SER A 168 2.85 10.24 4.73
C SER A 168 3.96 11.19 5.20
N ASN A 169 3.82 11.77 6.39
CA ASN A 169 4.81 12.70 6.93
C ASN A 169 6.13 11.99 7.31
N MET A 170 6.08 10.76 7.81
CA MET A 170 7.28 9.98 8.18
C MET A 170 8.20 9.69 6.99
N ILE A 171 7.62 9.47 5.80
CA ILE A 171 8.40 9.13 4.60
C ILE A 171 8.85 10.36 3.80
N LYS A 172 8.25 11.54 4.05
CA LYS A 172 8.55 12.82 3.40
C LYS A 172 9.78 13.50 3.98
N ARG A 173 10.97 12.97 3.68
CA ARG A 173 12.22 13.56 4.18
C ARG A 173 13.35 13.51 3.17
N ASP A 174 14.32 14.37 3.42
CA ASP A 174 15.64 14.40 2.79
C ASP A 174 15.61 14.31 1.25
N ILE A 175 16.54 13.53 0.70
CA ILE A 175 16.83 13.39 -0.72
C ILE A 175 15.66 12.85 -1.55
N VAL A 176 14.73 12.12 -0.93
CA VAL A 176 13.59 11.51 -1.63
C VAL A 176 12.60 12.58 -2.11
N PHE A 177 12.54 13.73 -1.44
CA PHE A 177 11.63 14.83 -1.75
C PHE A 177 12.34 16.16 -2.02
N ALA A 178 13.67 16.13 -2.21
CA ALA A 178 14.41 17.30 -2.65
C ALA A 178 13.93 17.74 -4.05
N ALA A 179 13.74 19.04 -4.25
CA ALA A 179 13.39 19.58 -5.56
C ALA A 179 14.49 19.23 -6.58
N SER A 180 14.08 18.73 -7.75
CA SER A 180 15.00 18.49 -8.86
C SER A 180 15.73 19.79 -9.22
N LEU A 181 17.06 19.74 -9.38
CA LEU A 181 17.89 20.87 -9.81
C LEU A 181 17.59 21.34 -11.25
N TYR A 182 16.68 20.67 -11.97
CA TYR A 182 16.34 20.99 -13.37
C TYR A 182 15.14 21.94 -13.54
N THR A 183 14.62 22.53 -12.46
CA THR A 183 13.57 23.55 -12.55
C THR A 183 14.02 24.86 -11.92
N GLN A 184 14.95 25.55 -12.60
CA GLN A 184 15.08 27.00 -12.57
C GLN A 184 15.12 27.54 -13.99
#